data_AF-A0A249PKS9-F1
#
_entry.id   AF-A0A249PKS9-F1
#
_cell.length_a   1.000
_cell.length_b   1.000
_cell.length_c   1.000
_cell.angle_alpha   90.00
_cell.angle_beta   90.00
_cell.angle_gamma   90.00
#
_symmetry.space_group_name_H-M   'P 1'
#
loop_
_entity.id
_entity.type
_entity.pdbx_description
1 polymer ?
#
loop_
_entity_poly.entity_id
_entity_poly.type
_entity_poly.pdbx_seq_one_letter_code
_entity_poly.pdbx_strand_id
1 'polypeptide(L)' 'MEIDEDKIDDAVLALLWLTLHNERCAWKGFDWATTDRLHKKGMIGDPVNKSKSLILTDEGLERSEALFRELFTRPPQ' A
#
# COMPACT_ATOMS: atom_id res chain seq x y z
N MET A 1 -2.77 9.34 -21.31
CA MET A 1 -2.80 10.39 -20.29
C MET A 1 -1.56 10.20 -19.44
N GLU A 2 -0.77 11.24 -19.22
CA GLU A 2 0.30 11.15 -18.22
C GLU A 2 -0.33 11.17 -16.83
N ILE A 3 0.08 10.21 -16.00
CA ILE A 3 -0.44 10.03 -14.64
C ILE A 3 0.71 10.19 -13.64
N ASP A 4 0.38 10.70 -12.46
CA ASP A 4 1.31 10.79 -11.35
C ASP A 4 1.34 9.43 -10.64
N GLU A 5 2.30 8.60 -11.03
CA GLU A 5 2.46 7.25 -10.48
C GLU A 5 2.78 7.27 -8.99
N ASP A 6 3.49 8.29 -8.51
CA ASP A 6 3.85 8.40 -7.08
C ASP A 6 2.61 8.65 -6.23
N LYS A 7 1.68 9.50 -6.67
CA LYS A 7 0.39 9.67 -5.98
C LYS A 7 -0.48 8.43 -6.01
N ILE A 8 -0.44 7.66 -7.10
CA ILE A 8 -1.16 6.39 -7.19
C ILE A 8 -0.57 5.38 -6.22
N ASP A 9 0.76 5.28 -6.15
CA ASP A 9 1.48 4.41 -5.24
C ASP A 9 1.15 4.77 -3.78
N ASP A 10 1.18 6.06 -3.42
CA ASP A 10 0.85 6.53 -2.07
C ASP A 10 -0.61 6.21 -1.70
N ALA A 11 -1.56 6.44 -2.62
CA ALA A 11 -2.96 6.11 -2.39
C ALA A 11 -3.18 4.60 -2.23
N VAL A 12 -2.52 3.77 -3.04
CA VAL A 12 -2.62 2.31 -2.92
C VAL A 12 -1.97 1.83 -1.63
N LEU A 13 -0.79 2.34 -1.27
CA LEU A 13 -0.13 2.00 0.00
C LEU A 13 -1.02 2.34 1.19
N ALA A 14 -1.65 3.52 1.20
CA ALA A 14 -2.64 3.88 2.21
C ALA A 14 -3.84 2.92 2.25
N LEU A 15 -4.38 2.51 1.10
CA LEU A 15 -5.50 1.57 1.06
C LEU A 15 -5.12 0.15 1.49
N LEU A 16 -3.85 -0.25 1.39
CA LEU A 16 -3.40 -1.52 1.97
C LEU A 16 -3.58 -1.53 3.49
N TRP A 17 -3.33 -0.41 4.18
CA TRP A 17 -3.58 -0.25 5.62
C TRP A 17 -5.04 -0.54 6.00
N LEU A 18 -6.01 -0.08 5.19
CA LEU A 18 -7.44 -0.34 5.40
C LEU A 18 -7.78 -1.85 5.41
N THR A 19 -7.01 -2.66 4.67
CA THR A 19 -7.26 -4.09 4.50
C THR A 19 -6.33 -4.98 5.33
N LEU A 20 -5.59 -4.39 6.27
CA LEU A 20 -4.65 -5.11 7.10
C LEU A 20 -5.30 -6.20 7.94
N HIS A 21 -4.63 -7.33 7.99
CA HIS A 21 -4.92 -8.49 8.81
C HIS A 21 -3.60 -9.18 9.18
N ASN A 22 -3.61 -10.03 10.21
CA ASN A 22 -2.41 -10.72 10.69
C ASN A 22 -1.22 -9.76 10.87
N GLU A 23 -1.49 -8.58 11.43
CA GLU A 23 -0.55 -7.49 11.74
C GLU A 23 0.11 -6.78 10.54
N ARG A 24 0.42 -7.50 9.46
CA ARG A 24 1.17 -6.95 8.31
C ARG A 24 0.75 -7.47 6.93
N CYS A 25 -0.34 -8.23 6.84
CA CYS A 25 -0.85 -8.76 5.58
C CYS A 25 -2.01 -7.93 5.05
N ALA A 26 -2.03 -7.62 3.76
CA ALA A 26 -3.11 -6.90 3.08
C ALA A 26 -3.60 -7.67 1.85
N TRP A 27 -4.80 -7.44 1.36
CA TRP A 27 -5.31 -8.18 0.19
C TRP A 27 -4.62 -7.74 -1.11
N LYS A 28 -4.24 -8.72 -1.93
CA LYS A 28 -3.65 -8.50 -3.25
C LYS A 28 -4.75 -8.20 -4.27
N GLY A 29 -5.28 -6.97 -4.26
CA GLY A 29 -6.41 -6.53 -5.09
C GLY A 29 -6.13 -5.36 -6.03
N PHE A 30 -4.91 -4.81 -6.00
CA PHE A 30 -4.53 -3.64 -6.81
C PHE A 30 -3.79 -4.03 -8.09
N ASP A 31 -3.70 -3.06 -9.01
CA ASP A 31 -3.00 -3.19 -10.29
C ASP A 31 -1.55 -3.68 -10.10
N TRP A 32 -1.10 -4.51 -11.04
CA TRP A 32 0.20 -5.17 -10.95
C TRP A 32 1.35 -4.16 -11.00
N ALA A 33 1.31 -3.17 -11.89
CA ALA A 33 2.38 -2.19 -12.03
C ALA A 33 2.57 -1.37 -10.76
N THR A 34 1.47 -1.04 -10.08
CA THR A 34 1.51 -0.32 -8.79
C THR A 34 2.14 -1.19 -7.70
N THR A 35 1.73 -2.45 -7.57
CA THR A 35 2.33 -3.36 -6.58
C THR A 35 3.81 -3.66 -6.87
N ASP A 36 4.20 -3.73 -8.14
CA ASP A 36 5.61 -3.89 -8.54
C ASP A 36 6.46 -2.66 -8.17
N ARG A 37 5.96 -1.44 -8.38
CA ARG A 37 6.65 -0.21 -7.94
C ARG A 37 6.76 -0.15 -6.41
N LEU A 38 5.70 -0.48 -5.67
CA LEU A 38 5.75 -0.53 -4.20
C LEU A 38 6.76 -1.57 -3.69
N HIS A 39 6.89 -2.71 -4.36
CA HIS A 39 7.91 -3.70 -4.04
C HIS A 39 9.32 -3.17 -4.33
N LYS A 40 9.54 -2.55 -5.49
CA LYS A 40 10.81 -1.90 -5.84
C LYS A 40 11.20 -0.77 -4.88
N LYS A 41 10.21 -0.07 -4.33
CA LYS A 41 10.36 0.94 -3.28
C LYS A 41 10.60 0.35 -1.88
N GLY A 42 10.53 -0.98 -1.72
CA GLY A 42 10.75 -1.65 -0.42
C GLY A 42 9.57 -1.58 0.55
N MET A 43 8.40 -1.13 0.11
CA MET A 43 7.21 -0.96 0.96
C MET A 43 6.49 -2.29 1.21
N ILE A 44 6.58 -3.22 0.25
CA ILE A 44 5.96 -4.55 0.35
C ILE A 44 6.96 -5.64 -0.04
N GLY A 45 6.73 -6.83 0.49
CA GLY A 45 7.40 -8.05 0.02
C GLY A 45 7.01 -8.40 -1.42
N ASP A 46 7.71 -9.38 -1.99
CA ASP A 46 7.55 -9.75 -3.40
C ASP A 46 6.09 -10.10 -3.73
N PRO A 47 5.42 -9.30 -4.59
CA PRO A 47 4.03 -9.54 -4.96
C PRO A 47 3.90 -10.73 -5.92
N VAL A 48 4.98 -11.21 -6.55
CA VAL A 48 4.97 -12.31 -7.54
C VAL A 48 4.93 -13.67 -6.82
N ASN A 49 3.84 -13.90 -6.10
CA ASN A 49 3.55 -15.18 -5.47
C ASN A 49 2.09 -15.61 -5.68
N LYS A 50 1.80 -16.89 -5.41
CA LYS A 50 0.44 -17.47 -5.52
C LYS A 50 -0.48 -17.12 -4.35
N SER A 51 0.02 -16.39 -3.35
CA SER A 51 -0.78 -16.01 -2.18
C SER A 51 -1.78 -14.91 -2.53
N LYS A 52 -2.87 -14.86 -1.79
CA LYS A 52 -3.91 -13.84 -1.93
C LYS A 52 -3.56 -12.54 -1.21
N SER A 53 -2.45 -12.51 -0.48
CA SER A 53 -2.07 -11.39 0.38
C SER A 53 -0.71 -10.84 0.02
N LEU A 54 -0.55 -9.53 0.19
CA LEU A 54 0.73 -8.84 0.18
C LEU A 54 1.21 -8.70 1.63
N ILE A 55 2.52 -8.79 1.84
CA ILE A 55 3.13 -8.56 3.16
C ILE A 55 3.75 -7.18 3.12
N LEU A 56 3.38 -6.31 4.05
CA LEU A 56 4.03 -5.02 4.25
C LEU A 56 5.36 -5.22 4.98
N THR A 57 6.39 -4.48 4.55
CA THR A 57 7.61 -4.32 5.33
C THR A 57 7.34 -3.42 6.54
N ASP A 58 8.28 -3.35 7.47
CA ASP A 58 8.09 -2.47 8.65
C ASP A 58 7.97 -1.00 8.22
N GLU A 59 8.78 -0.56 7.24
CA GLU A 59 8.68 0.78 6.63
C GLU A 59 7.36 0.98 5.89
N GLY A 60 6.94 -0.01 5.09
CA GLY A 60 5.66 0.07 4.38
C GLY A 60 4.47 0.14 5.31
N LEU A 61 4.51 -0.55 6.46
CA LEU A 61 3.46 -0.51 7.46
C LEU A 61 3.32 0.90 8.06
N GLU A 62 4.43 1.47 8.56
CA GLU A 62 4.45 2.82 9.12
C GLU A 62 4.00 3.86 8.09
N ARG A 63 4.52 3.77 6.86
CA ARG A 63 4.17 4.70 5.77
C ARG A 63 2.71 4.56 5.35
N SER A 64 2.17 3.35 5.29
CA SER A 64 0.77 3.10 4.93
C SER A 64 -0.20 3.71 5.94
N GLU A 65 0.09 3.62 7.24
CA GLU A 65 -0.73 4.25 8.28
C GLU A 65 -0.68 5.78 8.17
N ALA A 66 0.52 6.35 8.01
CA ALA A 66 0.71 7.79 7.89
C ALA A 66 -0.06 8.36 6.69
N LEU A 67 0.08 7.73 5.52
CA LEU A 67 -0.63 8.12 4.31
C LEU A 67 -2.14 7.94 4.46
N PHE A 68 -2.60 6.88 5.14
CA PHE A 68 -4.04 6.69 5.37
C PHE A 68 -4.62 7.83 6.24
N ARG A 69 -3.89 8.23 7.27
CA ARG A 69 -4.25 9.39 8.11
C ARG A 69 -4.30 10.67 7.29
N GLU A 70 -3.27 10.93 6.49
CA GLU A 70 -3.17 12.13 5.67
C GLU A 70 -4.25 12.23 4.59
N LEU A 71 -4.49 11.14 3.85
CA LEU A 71 -5.32 11.17 2.64
C LEU A 71 -6.80 10.94 2.92
N PHE A 72 -7.13 10.15 3.95
CA PHE A 72 -8.50 9.62 4.10
C PHE A 72 -9.17 9.95 5.44
N THR A 73 -8.49 10.61 6.38
CA THR A 73 -9.15 11.11 7.59
C THR A 73 -9.71 12.52 7.39
N ARG A 74 -10.77 12.84 8.13
CA ARG A 74 -11.32 14.20 8.14
C ARG A 74 -10.56 15.03 9.17
N PRO A 75 -10.36 16.33 8.92
CA PRO A 75 -9.86 17.24 9.95
C PRO A 75 -10.83 17.25 11.15
N PRO A 76 -10.33 17.48 12.39
CA PRO A 76 -11.19 17.68 13.54
C PRO A 76 -12.18 18.82 13.25
N GLN A 77 -13.45 18.61 13.56
CA GLN A 77 -14.48 19.67 13.48
C GLN A 77 -14.33 20.64 14.64
#